data_AF-A0AAX4JA68-F1
#
_entry.id   AF-A0AAX4JA68-F1
#
_cell.length_a   1.000
_cell.length_b   1.000
_cell.length_c   1.000
_cell.angle_alpha   90.00
_cell.angle_beta   90.00
_cell.angle_gamma   90.00
#
_symmetry.space_group_name_H-M   'P 1'
#
loop_
_entity.id
_entity.type
_entity.pdbx_description
1 polymer ?
#
loop_
_entity_poly.entity_id
_entity_poly.type
_entity_poly.pdbx_seq_one_letter_code
_entity_poly.pdbx_strand_id
1 'polypeptide(L)'
;MNDEISRLRKKINELEEILEDKDILINALLKDIKRRKTNENEDLIINKQEDTCKPQDDTFKLQDFKNPSQDSVLNKIQNSNLSQEIIADELIPNKIEKSFIKNEIQKENIKSDLPWSYKFRLKEDLETFFGRKKIVRVFKENSYFDEFIDFCTETYTQKSFEIQKISHSKNVKKYLQENKNKILKYLILNINKLSFSNVCSTLLVLSTEFTDTEKFVIIHDIILYVQDFSKLIFYSFCILNNQITDSGVFYSTIHSILSYQYLVDLEIHKSKKIIGTSLTYIKNLLSFKCTKPLEEVLSGIKVDIPVFSKYKFNTDIYQYIYSLRSLCHFLDWDYVYNTFILEELSKNLTGCKILYMGILALNSIRLFGSTESSDTIMDFIKDKMKNIDEIGLASYLIIKQINEKDSQEYLETNEEALSSSGHDITYLRTLLIY
;
A
#
# COMPACT_ATOMS: atom_id res chain seq x y z
N MET A 1 -30.76 32.47 -17.73
CA MET A 1 -29.57 33.35 -17.65
C MET A 1 -28.99 33.40 -16.23
N ASN A 2 -29.76 33.71 -15.18
CA ASN A 2 -29.24 33.73 -13.79
C ASN A 2 -28.79 32.35 -13.26
N ASP A 3 -29.49 31.27 -13.60
CA ASP A 3 -29.12 29.90 -13.18
C ASP A 3 -27.82 29.41 -13.83
N GLU A 4 -27.55 29.87 -15.06
CA GLU A 4 -26.35 29.51 -15.80
C GLU A 4 -25.12 30.24 -15.24
N ILE A 5 -25.28 31.52 -14.88
CA ILE A 5 -24.25 32.30 -14.18
C ILE A 5 -23.96 31.70 -12.79
N SER A 6 -24.99 31.25 -12.07
CA SER A 6 -24.82 30.60 -10.76
C SER A 6 -24.04 29.27 -10.88
N ARG A 7 -24.38 28.44 -11.87
CA ARG A 7 -23.64 27.19 -12.16
C ARG A 7 -22.20 27.44 -12.56
N LEU A 8 -21.95 28.44 -13.40
CA LEU A 8 -20.60 28.81 -13.82
C LEU A 8 -19.75 29.33 -12.65
N ARG A 9 -20.32 30.16 -11.76
CA ARG A 9 -19.63 30.62 -10.56
C ARG A 9 -19.27 29.47 -9.61
N LYS A 10 -20.18 28.52 -9.42
CA LYS A 10 -19.89 27.32 -8.61
C LYS A 10 -18.73 26.53 -9.21
N LYS A 11 -18.72 26.34 -10.53
CA LYS A 11 -17.66 25.64 -11.25
C LYS A 11 -16.32 26.38 -11.20
N ILE A 12 -16.32 27.72 -11.23
CA ILE A 12 -15.12 28.54 -11.05
C ILE A 12 -14.54 28.33 -9.66
N ASN A 13 -15.37 28.43 -8.60
CA ASN A 13 -14.91 28.20 -7.24
C ASN A 13 -14.37 26.78 -7.02
N GLU A 14 -15.01 25.76 -7.61
CA GLU A 14 -14.52 24.37 -7.58
C GLU A 14 -13.14 24.24 -8.26
N LEU A 15 -12.93 24.92 -9.39
CA LEU A 15 -11.64 24.92 -10.09
C LEU A 15 -10.55 25.69 -9.35
N GLU A 16 -10.91 26.79 -8.68
CA GLU A 16 -10.00 27.56 -7.83
C GLU A 16 -9.57 26.75 -6.60
N GLU A 17 -10.49 26.03 -5.95
CA GLU A 17 -10.16 25.14 -4.83
C GLU A 17 -9.23 23.99 -5.29
N ILE A 18 -9.47 23.41 -6.47
CA ILE A 18 -8.58 22.39 -7.07
C ILE A 18 -7.18 22.96 -7.39
N LEU A 19 -7.10 24.21 -7.84
CA LEU A 19 -5.82 24.88 -8.15
C LEU A 19 -5.03 25.14 -6.87
N GLU A 20 -5.67 25.70 -5.84
CA GLU A 20 -5.04 25.93 -4.53
C GLU A 20 -4.51 24.63 -3.92
N ASP A 21 -5.31 23.57 -3.98
CA ASP A 21 -4.96 22.23 -3.53
C ASP A 21 -3.73 21.65 -4.27
N LYS A 22 -3.65 21.86 -5.60
CA LYS A 22 -2.48 21.45 -6.40
C LYS A 22 -1.23 22.26 -6.05
N ASP A 23 -1.37 23.56 -5.81
CA ASP A 23 -0.25 24.42 -5.40
C ASP A 23 0.27 24.04 -4.02
N ILE A 24 -0.61 23.66 -3.09
CA ILE A 24 -0.21 23.12 -1.78
C ILE A 24 0.57 21.82 -1.95
N LEU A 25 0.09 20.89 -2.78
CA LEU A 25 0.77 19.62 -3.07
C LEU A 25 2.15 19.86 -3.69
N ILE A 26 2.25 20.74 -4.69
CA ILE A 26 3.52 21.12 -5.31
C ILE A 26 4.47 21.68 -4.25
N ASN A 27 4.00 22.55 -3.37
CA ASN A 27 4.84 23.13 -2.31
C ASN A 27 5.29 22.10 -1.26
N ALA A 28 4.43 21.15 -0.90
CA ALA A 28 4.78 20.05 -0.01
C ALA A 28 5.84 19.14 -0.65
N LEU A 29 5.64 18.73 -1.91
CA LEU A 29 6.61 17.94 -2.67
C LEU A 29 7.94 18.68 -2.85
N LEU A 30 7.91 19.98 -3.15
CA LEU A 30 9.11 20.81 -3.25
C LEU A 30 9.86 20.92 -1.92
N LYS A 31 9.13 20.97 -0.80
CA LYS A 31 9.73 20.98 0.55
C LYS A 31 10.39 19.65 0.87
N ASP A 32 9.78 18.53 0.49
CA ASP A 32 10.36 17.20 0.67
C ASP A 32 11.57 16.97 -0.24
N ILE A 33 11.52 17.41 -1.50
CA ILE A 33 12.69 17.38 -2.41
C ILE A 33 13.83 18.23 -1.84
N LYS A 34 13.54 19.43 -1.32
CA LYS A 34 14.55 20.27 -0.69
C LYS A 34 15.15 19.58 0.53
N ARG A 35 14.32 19.00 1.41
CA ARG A 35 14.79 18.27 2.59
C ARG A 35 15.70 17.08 2.21
N ARG A 36 15.35 16.33 1.18
CA ARG A 36 16.18 15.22 0.67
C ARG A 36 17.53 15.71 0.12
N LYS A 37 17.54 16.82 -0.65
CA LYS A 37 18.79 17.44 -1.14
C LYS A 37 19.68 17.99 -0.04
N THR A 38 19.11 18.50 1.06
CA THR A 38 19.90 18.97 2.20
C THR A 38 20.54 17.81 2.94
N ASN A 39 19.80 16.72 3.13
CA ASN A 39 20.31 15.51 3.81
C ASN A 39 21.37 14.79 2.96
N GLU A 40 21.21 14.69 1.64
CA GLU A 40 22.24 14.12 0.74
C GLU A 40 23.55 14.94 0.76
N ASN A 41 23.45 16.26 0.93
CA ASN A 41 24.63 17.13 1.07
C ASN A 41 25.28 17.03 2.46
N GLU A 42 24.53 16.77 3.52
CA GLU A 42 25.09 16.52 4.85
C GLU A 42 25.84 15.18 4.91
N ASP A 43 25.32 14.13 4.26
CA ASP A 43 26.00 12.83 4.16
C ASP A 43 27.26 12.86 3.27
N LEU A 44 27.32 13.77 2.30
CA LEU A 44 28.52 14.03 1.48
C LEU A 44 29.58 14.87 2.20
N ILE A 45 29.19 15.67 3.20
CA ILE A 45 30.11 16.49 4.00
C ILE A 45 30.70 15.65 5.16
N ILE A 46 29.92 14.75 5.76
CA ILE A 46 30.39 13.86 6.83
C ILE A 46 31.40 12.82 6.29
N ASN A 47 31.20 12.30 5.07
CA ASN A 47 32.10 11.31 4.46
C ASN A 47 33.39 11.89 3.86
N LYS A 48 33.65 13.20 3.97
CA LYS A 48 34.91 13.84 3.52
C LYS A 48 35.81 14.33 4.66
N GLN A 49 35.42 14.14 5.93
CA GLN A 49 36.20 14.65 7.08
C GLN A 49 36.67 13.59 8.09
N GLU A 50 36.55 12.30 7.80
CA GLU A 50 37.20 11.24 8.59
C GLU A 50 38.44 10.69 7.87
N ASP A 51 39.46 11.53 7.72
CA ASP A 51 40.86 11.07 7.65
C ASP A 51 41.79 12.26 7.93
N THR A 52 41.92 12.64 9.21
CA THR A 52 43.20 13.01 9.85
C THR A 52 42.98 13.34 11.32
N CYS A 53 43.84 12.76 12.15
CA CYS A 53 43.81 12.80 13.60
C CYS A 53 44.39 14.10 14.19
N LYS A 54 43.82 14.50 15.34
CA LYS A 54 44.44 15.11 16.56
C LYS A 54 44.41 16.65 16.76
N PRO A 55 44.47 17.10 18.04
CA PRO A 55 43.46 17.99 18.64
C PRO A 55 43.97 19.38 19.07
N GLN A 56 43.02 20.15 19.60
CA GLN A 56 43.11 21.26 20.57
C GLN A 56 43.11 22.71 20.08
N ASP A 57 42.22 23.44 20.76
CA ASP A 57 42.26 24.81 21.27
C ASP A 57 41.39 25.91 20.64
N ASP A 58 40.76 26.59 21.59
CA ASP A 58 39.77 27.65 21.55
C ASP A 58 40.16 28.85 20.68
N THR A 59 39.22 29.40 19.90
CA THR A 59 38.80 30.81 20.05
C THR A 59 37.59 31.17 19.19
N PHE A 60 36.66 31.91 19.83
CA PHE A 60 35.60 32.72 19.23
C PHE A 60 36.11 33.70 18.14
N LYS A 61 35.30 33.91 17.08
CA LYS A 61 34.80 35.24 16.63
C LYS A 61 33.85 35.18 15.42
N LEU A 62 32.79 35.99 15.51
CA LEU A 62 31.88 36.42 14.44
C LEU A 62 32.62 37.23 13.35
N GLN A 63 32.18 37.17 12.08
CA GLN A 63 31.43 38.25 11.41
C GLN A 63 31.12 37.97 9.92
N ASP A 64 29.99 38.55 9.51
CA ASP A 64 29.36 38.63 8.19
C ASP A 64 30.29 38.94 7.00
N PHE A 65 29.89 38.58 5.78
CA PHE A 65 29.76 39.52 4.63
C PHE A 65 29.12 38.85 3.38
N LYS A 66 27.96 39.39 2.98
CA LYS A 66 27.49 39.75 1.61
C LYS A 66 27.75 38.82 0.39
N ASN A 67 26.63 38.37 -0.22
CA ASN A 67 26.40 38.23 -1.67
C ASN A 67 26.56 39.59 -2.42
N PRO A 68 26.52 39.73 -3.78
CA PRO A 68 26.23 38.74 -4.85
C PRO A 68 27.16 38.84 -6.11
N SER A 69 27.02 37.93 -7.08
CA SER A 69 27.00 38.29 -8.52
C SER A 69 26.56 37.14 -9.42
N GLN A 70 25.79 37.52 -10.44
CA GLN A 70 25.29 36.74 -11.57
C GLN A 70 26.42 36.47 -12.58
N ASP A 71 26.37 35.35 -13.31
CA ASP A 71 26.06 35.36 -14.76
C ASP A 71 26.25 34.00 -15.45
N SER A 72 25.27 33.69 -16.30
CA SER A 72 25.29 32.96 -17.59
C SER A 72 26.03 31.61 -17.74
N VAL A 73 25.36 30.63 -18.37
CA VAL A 73 25.63 30.19 -19.75
C VAL A 73 24.62 29.10 -20.13
N LEU A 74 23.76 29.41 -21.10
CA LEU A 74 23.00 28.47 -21.92
C LEU A 74 23.95 27.84 -22.94
N ASN A 75 23.90 26.53 -23.17
CA ASN A 75 24.29 25.99 -24.47
C ASN A 75 23.47 24.76 -24.89
N LYS A 76 23.04 24.84 -26.15
CA LYS A 76 22.33 23.86 -26.96
C LYS A 76 23.21 22.65 -27.27
N ILE A 77 22.61 21.46 -27.39
CA ILE A 77 23.04 20.47 -28.39
C ILE A 77 21.78 19.88 -29.06
N GLN A 78 21.77 19.99 -30.39
CA GLN A 78 20.84 19.37 -31.33
C GLN A 78 21.40 18.02 -31.83
N ASN A 79 20.47 17.13 -32.16
CA ASN A 79 20.49 16.14 -33.24
C ASN A 79 21.52 15.00 -33.27
N SER A 80 21.01 13.76 -33.32
CA SER A 80 21.26 12.88 -34.47
C SER A 80 20.11 11.86 -34.65
N ASN A 81 19.67 11.73 -35.91
CA ASN A 81 18.75 10.72 -36.44
C ASN A 81 19.50 9.42 -36.76
N LEU A 82 18.79 8.28 -36.76
CA LEU A 82 18.84 7.12 -37.69
C LEU A 82 18.23 5.90 -36.94
N SER A 83 17.42 4.99 -37.47
CA SER A 83 16.76 4.78 -38.77
C SER A 83 15.83 3.58 -38.58
N GLN A 84 14.66 3.61 -39.22
CA GLN A 84 13.76 2.46 -39.38
C GLN A 84 14.23 1.57 -40.53
N GLU A 85 14.08 0.25 -40.43
CA GLU A 85 13.65 -0.59 -41.56
C GLU A 85 13.16 -1.99 -41.11
N ILE A 86 12.23 -2.51 -41.90
CA ILE A 86 11.29 -3.64 -41.72
C ILE A 86 11.77 -4.84 -42.57
N ILE A 87 11.30 -6.08 -42.30
CA ILE A 87 10.90 -7.21 -43.20
C ILE A 87 10.71 -8.45 -42.27
N ALA A 88 9.54 -9.05 -42.01
CA ALA A 88 8.47 -9.69 -42.81
C ALA A 88 8.73 -11.18 -43.21
N ASP A 89 7.81 -12.05 -42.74
CA ASP A 89 7.29 -13.33 -43.31
C ASP A 89 8.21 -14.58 -43.37
N GLU A 90 7.77 -15.85 -43.22
CA GLU A 90 6.46 -16.53 -43.11
C GLU A 90 6.71 -18.01 -42.69
N LEU A 91 5.73 -18.70 -42.08
CA LEU A 91 5.30 -20.12 -42.34
C LEU A 91 4.67 -20.84 -41.11
N ILE A 92 3.34 -21.03 -41.20
CA ILE A 92 2.42 -21.94 -40.47
C ILE A 92 2.04 -23.03 -41.53
N PRO A 93 1.69 -24.34 -41.28
CA PRO A 93 0.63 -24.76 -40.35
C PRO A 93 0.58 -26.21 -39.78
N ASN A 94 -0.16 -26.38 -38.68
CA ASN A 94 -1.30 -27.34 -38.48
C ASN A 94 -1.46 -27.73 -36.99
N LYS A 95 -2.48 -27.21 -36.30
CA LYS A 95 -3.80 -27.84 -36.02
C LYS A 95 -3.73 -29.05 -35.06
N ILE A 96 -3.88 -28.78 -33.76
CA ILE A 96 -4.66 -29.62 -32.82
C ILE A 96 -5.42 -28.68 -31.86
N GLU A 97 -6.63 -29.09 -31.51
CA GLU A 97 -7.80 -28.42 -30.94
C GLU A 97 -7.57 -27.41 -29.81
N LYS A 98 -8.12 -26.19 -30.00
CA LYS A 98 -8.38 -25.20 -28.95
C LYS A 98 -9.88 -25.14 -28.67
N SER A 99 -10.34 -25.87 -27.67
CA SER A 99 -11.55 -25.55 -26.93
C SER A 99 -11.16 -25.21 -25.50
N PHE A 100 -11.78 -24.16 -24.96
CA PHE A 100 -11.67 -23.59 -23.61
C PHE A 100 -10.88 -22.26 -23.48
N ILE A 101 -11.70 -21.21 -23.34
CA ILE A 101 -11.45 -19.89 -22.72
C ILE A 101 -10.64 -18.88 -23.55
N LYS A 102 -11.25 -18.35 -24.61
CA LYS A 102 -11.10 -16.94 -24.98
C LYS A 102 -12.10 -16.13 -24.16
N ASN A 103 -11.67 -15.57 -23.04
CA ASN A 103 -12.31 -14.35 -22.55
C ASN A 103 -11.57 -13.19 -23.21
N GLU A 104 -12.28 -12.51 -24.11
CA GLU A 104 -11.87 -11.26 -24.71
C GLU A 104 -11.57 -10.25 -23.59
N ILE A 105 -10.29 -9.95 -23.39
CA ILE A 105 -9.87 -8.71 -22.77
C ILE A 105 -10.22 -7.63 -23.79
N GLN A 106 -11.43 -7.10 -23.71
CA GLN A 106 -11.75 -5.81 -24.30
C GLN A 106 -10.76 -4.82 -23.72
N LYS A 107 -9.84 -4.34 -24.56
CA LYS A 107 -9.04 -3.14 -24.30
C LYS A 107 -10.00 -1.96 -24.27
N GLU A 108 -10.71 -1.78 -23.16
CA GLU A 108 -11.19 -0.47 -22.79
C GLU A 108 -9.95 0.42 -22.66
N ASN A 109 -9.91 1.50 -23.45
CA ASN A 109 -9.00 2.61 -23.22
C ASN A 109 -9.35 3.25 -21.87
N ILE A 110 -8.95 2.60 -20.78
CA ILE A 110 -8.88 3.20 -19.47
C ILE A 110 -7.83 4.31 -19.62
N LYS A 111 -8.28 5.57 -19.67
CA LYS A 111 -7.40 6.68 -19.32
C LYS A 111 -6.80 6.30 -17.97
N SER A 112 -5.51 5.99 -17.96
CA SER A 112 -4.77 5.67 -16.75
C SER A 112 -4.64 6.94 -15.93
N ASP A 113 -5.72 7.30 -15.22
CA ASP A 113 -5.55 8.10 -14.02
C ASP A 113 -4.59 7.29 -13.15
N LEU A 114 -3.44 7.90 -12.84
CA LEU A 114 -2.43 7.29 -11.97
C LEU A 114 -3.14 6.69 -10.75
N PRO A 115 -2.88 5.42 -10.40
CA PRO A 115 -3.58 4.73 -9.32
C PRO A 115 -3.45 5.44 -7.95
N TRP A 116 -2.57 6.43 -7.85
CA TRP A 116 -2.20 7.18 -6.65
C TRP A 116 -2.52 8.67 -6.74
N SER A 117 -3.53 9.08 -7.52
CA SER A 117 -3.93 10.48 -7.54
C SER A 117 -4.62 10.84 -6.22
N TYR A 118 -4.03 11.76 -5.44
CA TYR A 118 -4.69 12.37 -4.30
C TYR A 118 -5.97 13.06 -4.81
N LYS A 119 -7.16 12.53 -4.47
CA LYS A 119 -8.41 13.11 -4.97
C LYS A 119 -8.87 14.16 -3.98
N PHE A 120 -8.85 15.42 -4.43
CA PHE A 120 -9.20 16.59 -3.62
C PHE A 120 -10.69 16.70 -3.23
N ARG A 121 -11.44 15.60 -3.27
CA ARG A 121 -12.87 15.53 -2.96
C ARG A 121 -13.18 15.12 -1.52
N LEU A 122 -12.16 15.00 -0.67
CA LEU A 122 -12.33 14.52 0.71
C LEU A 122 -13.28 15.42 1.51
N LYS A 123 -13.26 16.74 1.29
CA LYS A 123 -14.17 17.68 1.94
C LYS A 123 -15.63 17.38 1.60
N GLU A 124 -15.95 17.25 0.31
CA GLU A 124 -17.29 16.93 -0.18
C GLU A 124 -17.73 15.54 0.28
N ASP A 125 -16.80 14.59 0.32
CA ASP A 125 -17.04 13.24 0.82
C ASP A 125 -17.43 13.28 2.32
N LEU A 126 -16.73 14.07 3.14
CA LEU A 126 -17.05 14.28 4.55
C LEU A 126 -18.36 15.06 4.75
N GLU A 127 -18.59 16.14 3.99
CA GLU A 127 -19.84 16.91 4.04
C GLU A 127 -21.04 16.04 3.69
N THR A 128 -20.91 15.21 2.65
CA THR A 128 -21.95 14.25 2.26
C THR A 128 -22.17 13.21 3.34
N PHE A 129 -21.09 12.68 3.93
CA PHE A 129 -21.18 11.68 4.98
C PHE A 129 -21.87 12.22 6.23
N PHE A 130 -21.53 13.43 6.68
CA PHE A 130 -22.11 14.04 7.88
C PHE A 130 -23.49 14.69 7.65
N GLY A 131 -23.77 15.12 6.42
CA GLY A 131 -25.02 15.77 6.04
C GLY A 131 -26.19 14.81 5.82
N ARG A 132 -25.95 13.49 5.81
CA ARG A 132 -27.00 12.48 5.57
C ARG A 132 -28.00 12.43 6.73
N LYS A 133 -29.29 12.43 6.35
CA LYS A 133 -30.39 12.21 7.30
C LYS A 133 -30.66 10.72 7.44
N LYS A 134 -30.78 10.26 8.68
CA LYS A 134 -31.13 8.87 8.99
C LYS A 134 -32.49 8.51 8.39
N ILE A 135 -32.53 7.43 7.62
CA ILE A 135 -33.76 6.84 7.11
C ILE A 135 -34.01 5.55 7.89
N VAL A 136 -35.19 5.44 8.52
CA VAL A 136 -35.56 4.23 9.26
C VAL A 136 -36.09 3.21 8.27
N ARG A 137 -35.26 2.22 7.92
CA ARG A 137 -35.61 1.12 7.04
C ARG A 137 -35.63 -0.20 7.80
N VAL A 138 -36.58 -1.08 7.49
CA VAL A 138 -36.60 -2.46 8.01
C VAL A 138 -35.70 -3.31 7.12
N PHE A 139 -34.75 -4.02 7.72
CA PHE A 139 -33.83 -4.90 6.99
C PHE A 139 -34.52 -6.20 6.56
N LYS A 140 -34.28 -6.62 5.31
CA LYS A 140 -34.78 -7.88 4.74
C LYS A 140 -33.68 -8.92 4.75
N GLU A 141 -33.95 -10.13 5.23
CA GLU A 141 -32.91 -11.18 5.36
C GLU A 141 -32.33 -11.66 4.01
N ASN A 142 -33.10 -11.59 2.93
CA ASN A 142 -32.66 -12.02 1.59
C ASN A 142 -32.05 -10.87 0.75
N SER A 143 -31.39 -9.90 1.39
CA SER A 143 -30.81 -8.75 0.67
C SER A 143 -29.52 -9.13 -0.05
N TYR A 144 -29.30 -8.55 -1.24
CA TYR A 144 -28.00 -8.58 -1.91
C TYR A 144 -26.98 -7.65 -1.20
N PHE A 145 -25.69 -7.78 -1.52
CA PHE A 145 -24.64 -7.03 -0.81
C PHE A 145 -24.68 -5.53 -1.09
N ASP A 146 -25.01 -5.12 -2.31
CA ASP A 146 -25.27 -3.73 -2.67
C ASP A 146 -26.45 -3.16 -1.89
N GLU A 147 -27.56 -3.89 -1.82
CA GLU A 147 -28.73 -3.51 -1.01
C GLU A 147 -28.40 -3.39 0.48
N PHE A 148 -27.53 -4.28 0.99
CA PHE A 148 -27.04 -4.21 2.37
C PHE A 148 -26.18 -2.97 2.63
N ILE A 149 -25.30 -2.60 1.69
CA ILE A 149 -24.48 -1.39 1.79
C ILE A 149 -25.37 -0.14 1.76
N ASP A 150 -26.36 -0.09 0.88
CA ASP A 150 -27.33 1.01 0.83
C ASP A 150 -28.11 1.12 2.14
N PHE A 151 -28.60 -0.02 2.65
CA PHE A 151 -29.23 -0.10 3.97
C PHE A 151 -28.30 0.46 5.07
N CYS A 152 -27.03 0.09 5.05
CA CYS A 152 -26.06 0.57 6.04
C CYS A 152 -25.91 2.10 5.97
N THR A 153 -25.79 2.63 4.76
CA THR A 153 -25.58 4.05 4.50
C THR A 153 -26.80 4.90 4.89
N GLU A 154 -28.01 4.38 4.70
CA GLU A 154 -29.26 5.02 5.07
C GLU A 154 -29.53 4.99 6.58
N THR A 155 -29.18 3.88 7.23
CA THR A 155 -29.57 3.60 8.62
C THR A 155 -28.52 4.08 9.64
N TYR A 156 -27.24 3.93 9.31
CA TYR A 156 -26.10 4.24 10.18
C TYR A 156 -25.40 5.52 9.71
N THR A 157 -26.13 6.64 9.82
CA THR A 157 -25.61 7.98 9.51
C THR A 157 -24.77 8.54 10.66
N GLN A 158 -23.71 9.26 10.34
CA GLN A 158 -22.88 9.96 11.32
C GLN A 158 -23.02 11.47 11.16
N LYS A 159 -22.76 12.23 12.23
CA LYS A 159 -22.67 13.70 12.20
C LYS A 159 -21.25 14.21 12.46
N SER A 160 -20.43 13.35 13.06
CA SER A 160 -19.02 13.56 13.41
C SER A 160 -18.37 12.19 13.59
N PHE A 161 -17.04 12.13 13.59
CA PHE A 161 -16.29 10.91 13.90
C PHE A 161 -16.21 10.65 15.40
N GLU A 162 -17.33 10.71 16.12
CA GLU A 162 -17.35 10.32 17.54
C GLU A 162 -17.46 8.80 17.70
N ILE A 163 -16.94 8.27 18.82
CA ILE A 163 -17.09 6.85 19.18
C ILE A 163 -18.58 6.48 19.15
N GLN A 164 -18.95 5.47 18.36
CA GLN A 164 -20.34 5.04 18.26
C GLN A 164 -20.57 3.67 18.88
N LYS A 165 -21.57 3.60 19.76
CA LYS A 165 -22.20 2.33 20.12
C LYS A 165 -23.23 1.98 19.06
N ILE A 166 -22.84 1.10 18.14
CA ILE A 166 -23.71 0.60 17.10
C ILE A 166 -24.53 -0.56 17.67
N SER A 167 -25.85 -0.47 17.50
CA SER A 167 -26.77 -1.55 17.87
C SER A 167 -27.48 -2.06 16.63
N HIS A 168 -27.53 -3.39 16.51
CA HIS A 168 -28.14 -4.07 15.38
C HIS A 168 -29.44 -4.74 15.82
N SER A 169 -30.44 -4.71 14.94
CA SER A 169 -31.62 -5.57 15.08
C SER A 169 -31.22 -7.04 14.94
N LYS A 170 -32.07 -7.96 15.42
CA LYS A 170 -31.79 -9.41 15.37
C LYS A 170 -31.49 -9.89 13.95
N ASN A 171 -32.26 -9.43 12.96
CA ASN A 171 -32.11 -9.82 11.56
C ASN A 171 -30.77 -9.36 10.97
N VAL A 172 -30.33 -8.14 11.30
CA VAL A 172 -29.03 -7.61 10.85
C VAL A 172 -27.88 -8.41 11.47
N LYS A 173 -27.95 -8.73 12.78
CA LYS A 173 -26.94 -9.57 13.43
C LYS A 173 -26.80 -10.94 12.77
N LYS A 174 -27.93 -11.62 12.54
CA LYS A 174 -27.95 -12.92 11.88
C LYS A 174 -27.32 -12.85 10.48
N TYR A 175 -27.71 -11.86 9.68
CA TYR A 175 -27.17 -11.67 8.34
C TYR A 175 -25.66 -11.42 8.34
N LEU A 176 -25.17 -10.58 9.27
CA LEU A 176 -23.75 -10.31 9.44
C LEU A 176 -22.96 -11.57 9.82
N GLN A 177 -23.45 -12.34 10.79
CA GLN A 177 -22.79 -13.60 11.21
C GLN A 177 -22.66 -14.59 10.06
N GLU A 178 -23.66 -14.67 9.19
CA GLU A 178 -23.66 -15.58 8.03
C GLU A 178 -22.81 -15.07 6.85
N ASN A 179 -22.62 -13.75 6.72
CA ASN A 179 -22.09 -13.15 5.48
C ASN A 179 -20.88 -12.20 5.65
N LYS A 180 -20.38 -11.91 6.87
CA LYS A 180 -19.35 -10.88 7.11
C LYS A 180 -18.16 -10.93 6.15
N ASN A 181 -17.60 -12.12 5.91
CA ASN A 181 -16.43 -12.29 5.04
C ASN A 181 -16.74 -12.01 3.56
N LYS A 182 -17.95 -12.36 3.11
CA LYS A 182 -18.39 -12.12 1.72
C LYS A 182 -18.69 -10.64 1.48
N ILE A 183 -19.33 -9.99 2.46
CA ILE A 183 -19.59 -8.54 2.44
C ILE A 183 -18.26 -7.78 2.43
N LEU A 184 -17.32 -8.15 3.30
CA LEU A 184 -15.99 -7.56 3.34
C LEU A 184 -15.25 -7.73 2.01
N LYS A 185 -15.24 -8.94 1.43
CA LYS A 185 -14.63 -9.20 0.12
C LYS A 185 -15.26 -8.31 -0.96
N TYR A 186 -16.59 -8.21 -1.01
CA TYR A 186 -17.28 -7.33 -1.95
C TYR A 186 -16.88 -5.86 -1.74
N LEU A 187 -16.80 -5.42 -0.48
CA LEU A 187 -16.44 -4.05 -0.11
C LEU A 187 -15.02 -3.70 -0.56
N ILE A 188 -14.03 -4.54 -0.27
CA ILE A 188 -12.62 -4.32 -0.66
C ILE A 188 -12.46 -4.29 -2.17
N LEU A 189 -13.06 -5.24 -2.90
CA LEU A 189 -12.99 -5.29 -4.37
C LEU A 189 -13.63 -4.07 -5.06
N ASN A 190 -14.55 -3.39 -4.38
CA ASN A 190 -15.27 -2.23 -4.91
C ASN A 190 -14.94 -0.93 -4.15
N ILE A 191 -13.90 -0.91 -3.31
CA ILE A 191 -13.62 0.21 -2.40
C ILE A 191 -13.43 1.55 -3.15
N ASN A 192 -12.84 1.49 -4.36
CA ASN A 192 -12.61 2.67 -5.20
C ASN A 192 -13.81 3.07 -6.07
N LYS A 193 -14.84 2.20 -6.18
CA LYS A 193 -16.05 2.43 -6.96
C LYS A 193 -17.21 2.91 -6.09
N LEU A 194 -17.25 2.46 -4.84
CA LEU A 194 -18.27 2.83 -3.87
C LEU A 194 -18.05 4.26 -3.38
N SER A 195 -19.14 4.92 -2.98
CA SER A 195 -19.04 6.24 -2.36
C SER A 195 -18.36 6.15 -1.00
N PHE A 196 -17.71 7.24 -0.57
CA PHE A 196 -17.08 7.31 0.74
C PHE A 196 -18.06 6.95 1.87
N SER A 197 -19.30 7.46 1.81
CA SER A 197 -20.34 7.15 2.80
C SER A 197 -20.69 5.66 2.83
N ASN A 198 -20.81 5.02 1.67
CA ASN A 198 -21.13 3.60 1.56
C ASN A 198 -20.05 2.75 2.24
N VAL A 199 -18.77 3.09 2.01
CA VAL A 199 -17.65 2.38 2.63
C VAL A 199 -17.61 2.61 4.13
N CYS A 200 -17.63 3.86 4.59
CA CYS A 200 -17.57 4.20 6.03
C CYS A 200 -18.72 3.57 6.82
N SER A 201 -19.98 3.76 6.40
CA SER A 201 -21.14 3.20 7.11
C SER A 201 -21.11 1.67 7.15
N THR A 202 -20.66 1.02 6.09
CA THR A 202 -20.56 -0.46 6.06
C THR A 202 -19.43 -0.95 6.96
N LEU A 203 -18.25 -0.32 6.93
CA LEU A 203 -17.12 -0.67 7.81
C LEU A 203 -17.48 -0.49 9.29
N LEU A 204 -18.19 0.59 9.63
CA LEU A 204 -18.70 0.83 10.99
C LEU A 204 -19.62 -0.31 11.45
N VAL A 205 -20.50 -0.79 10.58
CA VAL A 205 -21.41 -1.89 10.91
C VAL A 205 -20.66 -3.21 11.02
N LEU A 206 -19.72 -3.49 10.12
CA LEU A 206 -18.96 -4.74 10.15
C LEU A 206 -17.98 -4.81 11.33
N SER A 207 -17.45 -3.67 11.79
CA SER A 207 -16.44 -3.63 12.83
C SER A 207 -16.90 -4.18 14.18
N THR A 208 -18.21 -4.28 14.42
CA THR A 208 -18.76 -4.90 15.62
C THR A 208 -18.61 -6.42 15.66
N GLU A 209 -18.35 -7.05 14.50
CA GLU A 209 -18.30 -8.51 14.34
C GLU A 209 -16.86 -9.04 14.13
N PHE A 210 -15.87 -8.16 14.20
CA PHE A 210 -14.46 -8.48 14.01
C PHE A 210 -13.67 -8.36 15.31
N THR A 211 -12.78 -9.33 15.52
CA THR A 211 -11.70 -9.28 16.52
C THR A 211 -10.68 -8.19 16.18
N ASP A 212 -9.86 -7.79 17.14
CA ASP A 212 -8.82 -6.78 16.92
C ASP A 212 -7.84 -7.21 15.83
N THR A 213 -7.42 -8.48 15.80
CA THR A 213 -6.55 -8.99 14.74
C THR A 213 -7.21 -8.93 13.36
N GLU A 214 -8.48 -9.34 13.24
CA GLU A 214 -9.24 -9.23 11.97
C GLU A 214 -9.31 -7.76 11.50
N LYS A 215 -9.50 -6.81 12.43
CA LYS A 215 -9.53 -5.37 12.11
C LYS A 215 -8.22 -4.89 11.48
N PHE A 216 -7.06 -5.29 12.00
CA PHE A 216 -5.77 -4.90 11.41
C PHE A 216 -5.53 -5.54 10.05
N VAL A 217 -5.95 -6.79 9.85
CA VAL A 217 -5.90 -7.44 8.53
C VAL A 217 -6.78 -6.69 7.53
N ILE A 218 -7.97 -6.25 7.93
CA ILE A 218 -8.84 -5.43 7.07
C ILE A 218 -8.17 -4.10 6.71
N ILE A 219 -7.53 -3.43 7.67
CA ILE A 219 -6.81 -2.17 7.40
C ILE A 219 -5.65 -2.41 6.43
N HIS A 220 -4.90 -3.50 6.60
CA HIS A 220 -3.88 -3.92 5.64
C HIS A 220 -4.47 -4.09 4.23
N ASP A 221 -5.60 -4.79 4.10
CA ASP A 221 -6.25 -4.96 2.80
C ASP A 221 -6.70 -3.61 2.22
N ILE A 222 -7.24 -2.71 3.04
CA ILE A 222 -7.57 -1.36 2.58
C ILE A 222 -6.33 -0.64 2.05
N ILE A 223 -5.19 -0.70 2.76
CA ILE A 223 -3.93 -0.11 2.28
C ILE A 223 -3.57 -0.67 0.89
N LEU A 224 -3.74 -1.98 0.67
CA LEU A 224 -3.37 -2.65 -0.58
C LEU A 224 -4.29 -2.42 -1.78
N TYR A 225 -5.49 -1.87 -1.56
CA TYR A 225 -6.52 -1.71 -2.58
C TYR A 225 -7.05 -0.28 -2.73
N VAL A 226 -6.88 0.60 -1.74
CA VAL A 226 -7.35 1.99 -1.82
C VAL A 226 -6.45 2.79 -2.77
N GLN A 227 -7.06 3.52 -3.70
CA GLN A 227 -6.33 4.41 -4.62
C GLN A 227 -6.12 5.81 -4.06
N ASP A 228 -7.00 6.24 -3.16
CA ASP A 228 -7.00 7.57 -2.57
C ASP A 228 -6.68 7.47 -1.07
N PHE A 229 -5.38 7.58 -0.74
CA PHE A 229 -4.90 7.43 0.63
C PHE A 229 -5.43 8.48 1.60
N SER A 230 -5.97 9.61 1.13
CA SER A 230 -6.64 10.61 1.98
C SER A 230 -7.85 10.02 2.73
N LYS A 231 -8.40 8.90 2.25
CA LYS A 231 -9.54 8.19 2.86
C LYS A 231 -9.11 7.16 3.89
N LEU A 232 -7.83 6.75 3.88
CA LEU A 232 -7.32 5.64 4.66
C LEU A 232 -7.59 5.82 6.16
N ILE A 233 -7.27 7.00 6.72
CA ILE A 233 -7.45 7.30 8.15
C ILE A 233 -8.91 7.16 8.58
N PHE A 234 -9.83 7.63 7.73
CA PHE A 234 -11.26 7.61 8.02
C PHE A 234 -11.83 6.19 7.93
N TYR A 235 -11.38 5.40 6.97
CA TYR A 235 -11.73 3.97 6.89
C TYR A 235 -11.18 3.20 8.08
N SER A 236 -9.93 3.43 8.48
CA SER A 236 -9.33 2.83 9.67
C SER A 236 -10.07 3.22 10.94
N PHE A 237 -10.50 4.48 11.07
CA PHE A 237 -11.35 4.90 12.19
C PHE A 237 -12.66 4.08 12.26
N CYS A 238 -13.33 3.89 11.11
CA CYS A 238 -14.60 3.14 11.04
C CYS A 238 -14.43 1.68 11.51
N ILE A 239 -13.25 1.11 11.30
CA ILE A 239 -12.91 -0.26 11.68
C ILE A 239 -12.53 -0.36 13.15
N LEU A 240 -11.69 0.56 13.65
CA LEU A 240 -11.15 0.47 15.01
C LEU A 240 -12.17 0.94 16.06
N ASN A 241 -12.95 1.98 15.76
CA ASN A 241 -14.07 2.51 16.55
C ASN A 241 -13.88 2.39 18.08
N ASN A 242 -12.75 2.89 18.61
CA ASN A 242 -12.29 2.95 20.02
C ASN A 242 -11.35 1.85 20.55
N GLN A 243 -11.03 0.82 19.77
CA GLN A 243 -10.17 -0.28 20.21
C GLN A 243 -8.78 -0.18 19.59
N ILE A 244 -7.81 0.13 20.43
CA ILE A 244 -6.40 -0.14 20.15
C ILE A 244 -5.87 -0.94 21.34
N THR A 245 -5.76 -2.24 21.16
CA THR A 245 -5.11 -3.13 22.11
C THR A 245 -4.32 -4.17 21.32
N ASP A 246 -3.13 -3.80 20.87
CA ASP A 246 -2.14 -4.81 20.50
C ASP A 246 -0.71 -4.26 20.56
N SER A 247 0.23 -5.17 20.78
CA SER A 247 1.67 -4.94 20.85
C SER A 247 2.36 -5.94 19.94
N GLY A 248 2.62 -5.57 18.69
CA GLY A 248 3.29 -6.41 17.70
C GLY A 248 3.84 -5.59 16.55
N VAL A 249 4.74 -6.20 15.75
CA VAL A 249 5.40 -5.53 14.62
C VAL A 249 4.36 -5.08 13.58
N PHE A 250 3.37 -5.93 13.30
CA PHE A 250 2.30 -5.62 12.36
C PHE A 250 1.43 -4.44 12.80
N TYR A 251 0.99 -4.46 14.07
CA TYR A 251 0.27 -3.35 14.67
C TYR A 251 1.07 -2.04 14.59
N SER A 252 2.35 -2.07 14.98
CA SER A 252 3.24 -0.90 14.95
C SER A 252 3.42 -0.37 13.54
N THR A 253 3.46 -1.25 12.54
CA THR A 253 3.61 -0.88 11.14
C THR A 253 2.35 -0.17 10.63
N ILE A 254 1.16 -0.74 10.85
CA ILE A 254 -0.11 -0.10 10.48
C ILE A 254 -0.26 1.26 11.19
N HIS A 255 0.08 1.32 12.49
CA HIS A 255 0.02 2.58 13.25
C HIS A 255 0.98 3.64 12.70
N SER A 256 2.17 3.23 12.26
CA SER A 256 3.16 4.13 11.64
C SER A 256 2.66 4.67 10.30
N ILE A 257 2.10 3.82 9.44
CA ILE A 257 1.49 4.23 8.17
C ILE A 257 0.35 5.23 8.40
N LEU A 258 -0.58 4.92 9.31
CA LEU A 258 -1.70 5.81 9.62
C LEU A 258 -1.25 7.14 10.25
N SER A 259 -0.23 7.10 11.12
CA SER A 259 0.34 8.30 11.72
C SER A 259 1.04 9.19 10.68
N TYR A 260 1.74 8.58 9.72
CA TYR A 260 2.35 9.31 8.61
C TYR A 260 1.27 9.94 7.71
N GLN A 261 0.28 9.15 7.29
CA GLN A 261 -0.83 9.64 6.46
C GLN A 261 -1.57 10.79 7.16
N TYR A 262 -1.75 10.72 8.48
CA TYR A 262 -2.36 11.80 9.26
C TYR A 262 -1.61 13.13 9.12
N LEU A 263 -0.27 13.11 9.18
CA LEU A 263 0.53 14.32 9.03
C LEU A 263 0.43 14.88 7.61
N VAL A 264 0.43 14.00 6.61
CA VAL A 264 0.25 14.38 5.20
C VAL A 264 -1.11 15.05 5.01
N ASP A 265 -2.19 14.40 5.43
CA ASP A 265 -3.55 14.92 5.27
C ASP A 265 -3.76 16.25 6.03
N LEU A 266 -3.14 16.39 7.21
CA LEU A 266 -3.21 17.63 7.98
C LEU A 266 -2.52 18.79 7.26
N GLU A 267 -1.36 18.56 6.65
CA GLU A 267 -0.64 19.61 5.92
C GLU A 267 -1.37 19.98 4.62
N ILE A 268 -1.83 18.98 3.86
CA ILE A 268 -2.56 19.20 2.60
C ILE A 268 -3.88 19.93 2.86
N HIS A 269 -4.61 19.56 3.91
CA HIS A 269 -5.95 20.09 4.19
C HIS A 269 -6.00 21.10 5.34
N LYS A 270 -4.89 21.78 5.63
CA LYS A 270 -4.78 22.76 6.73
C LYS A 270 -5.84 23.87 6.70
N SER A 271 -6.31 24.26 5.52
CA SER A 271 -7.35 25.28 5.34
C SER A 271 -8.78 24.75 5.50
N LYS A 272 -8.98 23.43 5.43
CA LYS A 272 -10.31 22.79 5.39
C LYS A 272 -10.75 22.37 6.80
N LYS A 273 -11.50 23.24 7.47
CA LYS A 273 -11.94 23.07 8.88
C LYS A 273 -12.58 21.72 9.19
N ILE A 274 -13.46 21.21 8.32
CA ILE A 274 -14.14 19.92 8.52
C ILE A 274 -13.17 18.74 8.56
N ILE A 275 -12.16 18.74 7.69
CA ILE A 275 -11.11 17.73 7.65
C ILE A 275 -10.22 17.88 8.88
N GLY A 276 -9.70 19.08 9.16
CA GLY A 276 -8.85 19.33 10.32
C GLY A 276 -9.49 18.91 11.65
N THR A 277 -10.76 19.28 11.86
CA THR A 277 -11.52 18.90 13.07
C THR A 277 -11.67 17.38 13.19
N SER A 278 -11.99 16.72 12.08
CA SER A 278 -12.13 15.27 12.00
C SER A 278 -10.81 14.55 12.31
N LEU A 279 -9.72 14.98 11.67
CA LEU A 279 -8.38 14.43 11.88
C LEU A 279 -7.90 14.63 13.33
N THR A 280 -8.14 15.80 13.94
CA THR A 280 -7.80 16.03 15.36
C THR A 280 -8.52 15.05 16.27
N TYR A 281 -9.81 14.78 16.03
CA TYR A 281 -10.55 13.80 16.82
C TYR A 281 -9.95 12.39 16.66
N ILE A 282 -9.72 11.97 15.42
CA ILE A 282 -9.18 10.63 15.12
C ILE A 282 -7.78 10.45 15.73
N LYS A 283 -6.92 11.48 15.65
CA LYS A 283 -5.60 11.47 16.31
C LYS A 283 -5.71 11.18 17.80
N ASN A 284 -6.63 11.85 18.50
CA ASN A 284 -6.78 11.68 19.94
C ASN A 284 -7.28 10.28 20.29
N LEU A 285 -8.17 9.72 19.45
CA LEU A 285 -8.68 8.37 19.65
C LEU A 285 -7.62 7.29 19.38
N LEU A 286 -6.91 7.40 18.24
CA LEU A 286 -5.95 6.40 17.78
C LEU A 286 -4.52 6.64 18.30
N SER A 287 -4.32 7.70 19.09
CA SER A 287 -3.04 8.08 19.68
C SER A 287 -1.90 8.18 18.65
N PHE A 288 -2.16 8.80 17.51
CA PHE A 288 -1.14 8.94 16.46
C PHE A 288 0.08 9.72 16.96
N LYS A 289 1.24 9.08 16.84
CA LYS A 289 2.55 9.61 17.22
C LYS A 289 3.54 9.15 16.16
N CYS A 290 3.85 10.02 15.20
CA CYS A 290 4.93 9.74 14.27
C CYS A 290 6.25 10.02 14.99
N THR A 291 6.93 8.96 15.43
CA THR A 291 8.22 9.07 16.12
C THR A 291 9.41 8.78 15.21
N LYS A 292 9.20 8.08 14.09
CA LYS A 292 10.24 7.68 13.15
C LYS A 292 9.78 7.82 11.69
N PRO A 293 10.69 8.12 10.75
CA PRO A 293 10.45 7.95 9.31
C PRO A 293 10.02 6.52 8.97
N LEU A 294 9.19 6.37 7.93
CA LEU A 294 8.70 5.04 7.51
C LEU A 294 9.83 4.15 7.00
N GLU A 295 10.87 4.74 6.43
CA GLU A 295 12.09 4.08 5.99
C GLU A 295 12.82 3.40 7.16
N GLU A 296 12.91 4.07 8.32
CA GLU A 296 13.51 3.47 9.52
C GLU A 296 12.64 2.34 10.09
N VAL A 297 11.32 2.47 10.00
CA VAL A 297 10.40 1.38 10.38
C VAL A 297 10.64 0.18 9.47
N LEU A 298 10.79 0.40 8.16
CA LEU A 298 11.07 -0.65 7.18
C LEU A 298 12.39 -1.37 7.49
N SER A 299 13.47 -0.63 7.73
CA SER A 299 14.76 -1.22 8.10
C SER A 299 14.71 -1.96 9.45
N GLY A 300 13.73 -1.68 10.31
CA GLY A 300 13.51 -2.42 11.57
C GLY A 300 12.78 -3.77 11.39
N ILE A 301 12.08 -3.98 10.26
CA ILE A 301 11.32 -5.21 9.99
C ILE A 301 12.21 -6.33 9.42
N LYS A 302 13.43 -6.02 8.96
CA LYS A 302 14.40 -6.96 8.33
C LYS A 302 15.02 -8.00 9.29
N VAL A 303 14.24 -8.55 10.21
CA VAL A 303 14.70 -9.58 11.14
C VAL A 303 14.82 -10.91 10.38
N ASP A 304 15.98 -11.55 10.52
CA ASP A 304 16.22 -12.90 10.00
C ASP A 304 15.54 -13.92 10.92
N ILE A 305 14.38 -14.39 10.50
CA ILE A 305 13.58 -15.40 11.21
C ILE A 305 13.63 -16.70 10.40
N PRO A 306 13.87 -17.86 11.02
CA PRO A 306 13.87 -19.13 10.31
C PRO A 306 12.53 -19.36 9.60
N VAL A 307 12.58 -19.61 8.29
CA VAL A 307 11.40 -19.89 7.44
C VAL A 307 10.74 -21.19 7.86
N PHE A 308 11.55 -22.15 8.30
CA PHE A 308 11.07 -23.42 8.81
C PHE A 308 11.49 -23.63 10.26
N SER A 309 10.53 -24.06 11.08
CA SER A 309 10.78 -24.52 12.44
C SER A 309 10.23 -25.94 12.58
N LYS A 310 11.10 -26.89 12.94
CA LYS A 310 10.75 -28.33 13.01
C LYS A 310 10.10 -28.83 11.70
N TYR A 311 10.70 -28.46 10.56
CA TYR A 311 10.28 -28.84 9.20
C TYR A 311 8.90 -28.33 8.75
N LYS A 312 8.25 -27.47 9.55
CA LYS A 312 7.01 -26.79 9.20
C LYS A 312 7.26 -25.31 8.97
N PHE A 313 6.42 -24.67 8.15
CA PHE A 313 6.52 -23.24 7.92
C PHE A 313 6.31 -22.47 9.22
N ASN A 314 7.20 -21.52 9.48
CA ASN A 314 7.15 -20.70 10.67
C ASN A 314 6.08 -19.60 10.52
N THR A 315 4.97 -19.74 11.23
CA THR A 315 3.85 -18.80 11.15
C THR A 315 4.15 -17.44 11.75
N ASP A 316 5.17 -17.31 12.60
CA ASP A 316 5.52 -16.03 13.23
C ASP A 316 6.01 -15.01 12.18
N ILE A 317 6.50 -15.49 11.04
CA ILE A 317 6.93 -14.67 9.91
C ILE A 317 5.76 -13.88 9.29
N TYR A 318 4.52 -14.36 9.39
CA TYR A 318 3.38 -13.68 8.75
C TYR A 318 3.21 -12.24 9.21
N GLN A 319 3.48 -11.93 10.48
CA GLN A 319 3.41 -10.55 10.96
C GLN A 319 4.42 -9.63 10.23
N TYR A 320 5.61 -10.14 9.92
CA TYR A 320 6.64 -9.41 9.20
C TYR A 320 6.31 -9.31 7.71
N ILE A 321 5.82 -10.39 7.09
CA ILE A 321 5.33 -10.39 5.71
C ILE A 321 4.25 -9.33 5.50
N TYR A 322 3.21 -9.31 6.34
CA TYR A 322 2.13 -8.33 6.21
C TYR A 322 2.61 -6.90 6.49
N SER A 323 3.57 -6.74 7.41
CA SER A 323 4.21 -5.44 7.68
C SER A 323 4.99 -4.94 6.46
N LEU A 324 5.86 -5.75 5.88
CA LEU A 324 6.62 -5.40 4.69
C LEU A 324 5.70 -5.11 3.52
N ARG A 325 4.70 -5.97 3.28
CA ARG A 325 3.78 -5.81 2.17
C ARG A 325 2.98 -4.52 2.26
N SER A 326 2.43 -4.19 3.43
CA SER A 326 1.69 -2.92 3.61
C SER A 326 2.61 -1.70 3.53
N LEU A 327 3.76 -1.74 4.19
CA LEU A 327 4.67 -0.61 4.25
C LEU A 327 5.33 -0.34 2.90
N CYS A 328 5.83 -1.35 2.21
CA CYS A 328 6.40 -1.21 0.88
C CYS A 328 5.35 -0.91 -0.20
N HIS A 329 4.09 -1.29 0.00
CA HIS A 329 3.02 -0.85 -0.90
C HIS A 329 2.66 0.62 -0.70
N PHE A 330 2.72 1.09 0.55
CA PHE A 330 2.50 2.48 0.89
C PHE A 330 3.68 3.38 0.46
N LEU A 331 4.89 2.84 0.51
CA LEU A 331 6.08 3.44 -0.08
C LEU A 331 6.10 3.26 -1.60
N ASP A 332 6.90 4.08 -2.27
CA ASP A 332 7.07 4.03 -3.72
C ASP A 332 7.85 2.77 -4.15
N TRP A 333 7.42 2.08 -5.22
CA TRP A 333 8.06 0.85 -5.69
C TRP A 333 9.51 1.08 -6.13
N ASP A 334 9.82 2.22 -6.75
CA ASP A 334 11.20 2.52 -7.16
C ASP A 334 12.10 2.65 -5.94
N TYR A 335 11.61 3.24 -4.85
CA TYR A 335 12.34 3.27 -3.58
C TYR A 335 12.53 1.85 -3.01
N VAL A 336 11.46 1.06 -2.96
CA VAL A 336 11.49 -0.31 -2.41
C VAL A 336 12.47 -1.19 -3.19
N TYR A 337 12.44 -1.12 -4.52
CA TYR A 337 13.33 -1.89 -5.36
C TYR A 337 14.78 -1.44 -5.20
N ASN A 338 15.06 -0.16 -5.47
CA ASN A 338 16.43 0.32 -5.58
C ASN A 338 17.14 0.38 -4.23
N THR A 339 16.45 0.77 -3.16
CA THR A 339 17.06 0.93 -1.83
C THR A 339 16.87 -0.33 -1.00
N PHE A 340 15.63 -0.73 -0.71
CA PHE A 340 15.40 -1.80 0.25
C PHE A 340 15.79 -3.18 -0.29
N ILE A 341 15.37 -3.54 -1.51
CA ILE A 341 15.67 -4.87 -2.07
C ILE A 341 17.14 -4.96 -2.48
N LEU A 342 17.62 -4.07 -3.34
CA LEU A 342 18.98 -4.17 -3.87
C LEU A 342 20.06 -3.85 -2.83
N GLU A 343 19.87 -2.88 -1.93
CA GLU A 343 20.92 -2.50 -0.99
C GLU A 343 20.83 -3.20 0.36
N GLU A 344 19.66 -3.69 0.78
CA GLU A 344 19.50 -4.35 2.08
C GLU A 344 19.23 -5.86 1.95
N LEU A 345 18.16 -6.28 1.26
CA LEU A 345 17.74 -7.68 1.24
C LEU A 345 18.66 -8.59 0.42
N SER A 346 19.25 -8.07 -0.66
CA SER A 346 20.16 -8.85 -1.53
C SER A 346 21.49 -9.21 -0.84
N LYS A 347 21.86 -8.48 0.22
CA LYS A 347 23.11 -8.68 0.97
C LYS A 347 22.94 -9.74 2.05
N ASN A 348 23.91 -10.66 2.14
CA ASN A 348 23.93 -11.75 3.13
C ASN A 348 22.60 -12.51 3.15
N LEU A 349 22.30 -13.18 2.03
CA LEU A 349 21.02 -13.84 1.80
C LEU A 349 20.70 -14.89 2.87
N THR A 350 19.44 -14.89 3.29
CA THR A 350 18.82 -15.90 4.15
C THR A 350 17.52 -16.36 3.48
N GLY A 351 16.95 -17.50 3.90
CA GLY A 351 15.65 -17.93 3.40
C GLY A 351 14.55 -16.89 3.67
N CYS A 352 14.63 -16.21 4.83
CA CYS A 352 13.71 -15.14 5.20
C CYS A 352 13.77 -13.96 4.21
N LYS A 353 14.97 -13.52 3.84
CA LYS A 353 15.14 -12.42 2.87
C LYS A 353 14.69 -12.82 1.47
N ILE A 354 14.95 -14.05 1.02
CA ILE A 354 14.40 -14.59 -0.24
C ILE A 354 12.87 -14.49 -0.23
N LEU A 355 12.26 -14.91 0.88
CA LEU A 355 10.82 -14.86 1.03
C LEU A 355 10.29 -13.43 0.98
N TYR A 356 10.93 -12.49 1.68
CA TYR A 356 10.57 -11.07 1.64
C TYR A 356 10.68 -10.48 0.24
N MET A 357 11.79 -10.72 -0.47
CA MET A 357 11.95 -10.25 -1.86
C MET A 357 10.87 -10.82 -2.77
N GLY A 358 10.58 -12.12 -2.65
CA GLY A 358 9.56 -12.79 -3.45
C GLY A 358 8.16 -12.23 -3.21
N ILE A 359 7.77 -12.00 -1.96
CA ILE A 359 6.47 -11.39 -1.63
C ILE A 359 6.36 -9.96 -2.18
N LEU A 360 7.42 -9.16 -2.05
CA LEU A 360 7.42 -7.79 -2.57
C LEU A 360 7.32 -7.77 -4.10
N ALA A 361 8.05 -8.65 -4.79
CA ALA A 361 7.97 -8.78 -6.23
C ALA A 361 6.60 -9.31 -6.70
N LEU A 362 6.01 -10.30 -6.01
CA LEU A 362 4.64 -10.75 -6.28
C LEU A 362 3.62 -9.62 -6.12
N ASN A 363 3.75 -8.79 -5.09
CA ASN A 363 2.87 -7.64 -4.90
C ASN A 363 3.07 -6.59 -6.00
N SER A 364 4.31 -6.35 -6.45
CA SER A 364 4.60 -5.47 -7.58
C SER A 364 3.97 -5.98 -8.88
N ILE A 365 4.13 -7.27 -9.20
CA ILE A 365 3.52 -7.90 -10.38
C ILE A 365 1.99 -7.75 -10.37
N ARG A 366 1.36 -7.93 -9.20
CA ARG A 366 -0.09 -7.74 -9.04
C ARG A 366 -0.54 -6.31 -9.39
N LEU A 367 0.28 -5.31 -9.07
CA LEU A 367 -0.08 -3.90 -9.19
C LEU A 367 0.27 -3.31 -10.55
N PHE A 368 1.46 -3.62 -11.05
CA PHE A 368 2.04 -2.99 -12.23
C PHE A 368 2.13 -3.94 -13.44
N GLY A 369 1.83 -5.23 -13.25
CA GLY A 369 2.12 -6.26 -14.23
C GLY A 369 3.58 -6.70 -14.21
N SER A 370 4.02 -7.45 -15.23
CA SER A 370 5.43 -7.81 -15.36
C SER A 370 6.24 -6.54 -15.64
N THR A 371 7.23 -6.32 -14.77
CA THR A 371 8.20 -5.23 -14.86
C THR A 371 9.59 -5.83 -14.83
N GLU A 372 10.55 -5.19 -15.50
CA GLU A 372 11.95 -5.66 -15.52
C GLU A 372 12.51 -5.87 -14.09
N SER A 373 12.17 -4.97 -13.17
CA SER A 373 12.57 -5.06 -11.76
C SER A 373 12.01 -6.31 -11.05
N SER A 374 10.73 -6.62 -11.28
CA SER A 374 10.10 -7.80 -10.68
C SER A 374 10.60 -9.09 -11.31
N ASP A 375 10.77 -9.10 -12.63
CA ASP A 375 11.24 -10.27 -13.37
C ASP A 375 12.68 -10.60 -12.97
N THR A 376 13.54 -9.58 -12.82
CA THR A 376 14.92 -9.75 -12.32
C THR A 376 14.95 -10.40 -10.93
N ILE A 377 14.05 -10.00 -10.03
CA ILE A 377 13.96 -10.62 -8.70
C ILE A 377 13.50 -12.07 -8.82
N MET A 378 12.51 -12.36 -9.65
CA MET A 378 11.98 -13.72 -9.81
C MET A 378 13.02 -14.67 -10.42
N ASP A 379 13.75 -14.22 -11.44
CA ASP A 379 14.85 -14.99 -12.04
C ASP A 379 15.97 -15.23 -11.02
N PHE A 380 16.33 -14.21 -10.24
CA PHE A 380 17.28 -14.36 -9.16
C PHE A 380 16.84 -15.40 -8.12
N ILE A 381 15.58 -15.37 -7.69
CA ILE A 381 15.03 -16.34 -6.72
C ILE A 381 15.02 -17.75 -7.33
N LYS A 382 14.61 -17.89 -8.60
CA LYS A 382 14.64 -19.16 -9.32
C LYS A 382 16.05 -19.74 -9.39
N ASP A 383 17.06 -18.91 -9.62
CA ASP A 383 18.47 -19.32 -9.65
C ASP A 383 19.00 -19.83 -8.29
N LYS A 384 18.33 -19.48 -7.19
CA LYS A 384 18.63 -19.97 -5.83
C LYS A 384 17.88 -21.26 -5.48
N MET A 385 16.87 -21.65 -6.27
CA MET A 385 16.11 -22.90 -6.10
C MET A 385 16.91 -24.12 -6.59
N LYS A 386 18.04 -24.41 -5.93
CA LYS A 386 18.98 -25.48 -6.32
C LYS A 386 19.20 -26.53 -5.23
N ASN A 387 19.39 -26.07 -3.99
CA ASN A 387 19.72 -26.92 -2.85
C ASN A 387 18.52 -27.10 -1.92
N ILE A 388 18.49 -28.18 -1.16
CA ILE A 388 17.48 -28.43 -0.11
C ILE A 388 17.69 -27.61 1.18
N ASP A 389 18.46 -26.52 1.10
CA ASP A 389 18.67 -25.62 2.23
C ASP A 389 17.49 -24.65 2.41
N GLU A 390 17.51 -23.84 3.46
CA GLU A 390 16.43 -22.90 3.76
C GLU A 390 16.21 -21.89 2.63
N ILE A 391 17.28 -21.51 1.91
CA ILE A 391 17.23 -20.59 0.77
C ILE A 391 16.50 -21.25 -0.40
N GLY A 392 16.87 -22.47 -0.78
CA GLY A 392 16.24 -23.18 -1.88
C GLY A 392 14.78 -23.54 -1.59
N LEU A 393 14.46 -23.92 -0.34
CA LEU A 393 13.08 -24.14 0.07
C LEU A 393 12.23 -22.85 0.08
N ALA A 394 12.77 -21.73 0.57
CA ALA A 394 12.08 -20.45 0.48
C ALA A 394 11.86 -20.01 -0.97
N SER A 395 12.87 -20.24 -1.84
CA SER A 395 12.79 -19.97 -3.27
C SER A 395 11.69 -20.81 -3.92
N TYR A 396 11.63 -22.10 -3.62
CA TYR A 396 10.57 -23.01 -4.08
C TYR A 396 9.18 -22.49 -3.69
N LEU A 397 8.98 -22.06 -2.43
CA LEU A 397 7.67 -21.57 -1.99
C LEU A 397 7.21 -20.32 -2.74
N ILE A 398 8.14 -19.46 -3.19
CA ILE A 398 7.83 -18.29 -4.02
C ILE A 398 7.55 -18.69 -5.47
N ILE A 399 8.45 -19.45 -6.10
CA ILE A 399 8.34 -19.82 -7.53
C ILE A 399 7.09 -20.65 -7.80
N LYS A 400 6.71 -21.52 -6.86
CA LYS A 400 5.47 -22.30 -6.93
C LYS A 400 4.21 -21.44 -7.15
N GLN A 401 4.18 -20.19 -6.66
CA GLN A 401 3.04 -19.30 -6.84
C GLN A 401 2.90 -18.73 -8.26
N ILE A 402 3.93 -18.87 -9.09
CA ILE A 402 4.04 -18.22 -10.41
C ILE A 402 4.24 -19.26 -11.52
N ASN A 403 5.05 -20.29 -11.25
CA ASN A 403 5.41 -21.31 -12.21
C ASN A 403 5.39 -22.70 -11.54
N GLU A 404 4.26 -23.39 -11.72
CA GLU A 404 4.04 -24.74 -11.20
C GLU A 404 5.06 -25.73 -11.76
N LYS A 405 5.40 -25.63 -13.05
CA LYS A 405 6.30 -26.58 -13.73
C LYS A 405 7.69 -26.59 -13.09
N ASP A 406 8.31 -25.43 -12.95
CA ASP A 406 9.67 -25.33 -12.39
C ASP A 406 9.69 -25.78 -10.92
N SER A 407 8.65 -25.42 -10.16
CA SER A 407 8.55 -25.82 -8.75
C SER A 407 8.36 -27.33 -8.58
N GLN A 408 7.62 -27.97 -9.49
CA GLN A 408 7.38 -29.40 -9.49
C GLN A 408 8.66 -30.17 -9.85
N GLU A 409 9.41 -29.72 -10.86
CA GLU A 409 10.70 -30.31 -11.23
C GLU A 409 11.70 -30.29 -10.07
N TYR A 410 11.78 -29.17 -9.34
CA TYR A 410 12.62 -29.06 -8.15
C TYR A 410 12.22 -30.08 -7.07
N LEU A 411 10.92 -30.20 -6.80
CA LEU A 411 10.42 -31.07 -5.75
C LEU A 411 10.57 -32.55 -6.10
N GLU A 412 10.35 -32.94 -7.35
CA GLU A 412 10.59 -34.31 -7.85
C GLU A 412 12.08 -34.68 -7.78
N THR A 413 12.96 -33.75 -8.18
CA THR A 413 14.42 -33.96 -8.14
C THR A 413 14.94 -34.16 -6.71
N ASN A 414 14.30 -33.53 -5.72
CA ASN A 414 14.77 -33.51 -4.33
C ASN A 414 13.90 -34.34 -3.36
N GLU A 415 12.91 -35.10 -3.84
CA GLU A 415 11.88 -35.73 -3.01
C GLU A 415 12.46 -36.67 -1.94
N GLU A 416 13.41 -37.53 -2.32
CA GLU A 416 14.06 -38.49 -1.42
C GLU A 416 14.90 -37.78 -0.35
N ALA A 417 15.64 -36.75 -0.75
CA ALA A 417 16.51 -36.00 0.15
C ALA A 417 15.71 -35.17 1.16
N LEU A 418 14.65 -34.50 0.70
CA LEU A 418 13.72 -33.76 1.54
C LEU A 418 13.01 -34.67 2.55
N SER A 419 12.52 -35.82 2.09
CA SER A 419 11.90 -36.82 2.98
C SER A 419 12.88 -37.35 4.02
N SER A 420 14.12 -37.63 3.61
CA SER A 420 15.20 -38.09 4.51
C SER A 420 15.59 -37.03 5.56
N SER A 421 15.48 -35.75 5.21
CA SER A 421 15.70 -34.63 6.14
C SER A 421 14.51 -34.33 7.07
N GLY A 422 13.37 -35.00 6.89
CA GLY A 422 12.20 -34.88 7.76
C GLY A 422 11.12 -33.90 7.27
N HIS A 423 11.23 -33.38 6.04
CA HIS A 423 10.18 -32.56 5.44
C HIS A 423 9.02 -33.40 4.92
N ASP A 424 7.79 -32.94 5.16
CA ASP A 424 6.59 -33.52 4.58
C ASP A 424 6.35 -32.93 3.19
N ILE A 425 6.57 -33.75 2.17
CA ILE A 425 6.41 -33.39 0.76
C ILE A 425 4.97 -32.99 0.42
N THR A 426 3.98 -33.67 1.01
CA THR A 426 2.56 -33.37 0.79
C THR A 426 2.20 -32.01 1.38
N TYR A 427 2.75 -31.71 2.56
CA TYR A 427 2.62 -30.39 3.16
C TYR A 427 3.28 -29.30 2.30
N LEU A 428 4.51 -29.50 1.83
CA LEU A 428 5.19 -28.53 0.94
C LEU A 428 4.45 -28.33 -0.40
N ARG A 429 3.83 -29.37 -0.95
CA ARG A 429 2.97 -29.29 -2.15
C ARG A 429 1.66 -28.53 -1.90
N THR A 430 1.13 -28.51 -0.68
CA THR A 430 -0.15 -27.85 -0.39
C THR A 430 0.00 -26.46 0.25
N LEU A 431 1.16 -26.15 0.83
CA LEU A 431 1.44 -24.86 1.44
C LEU A 431 1.43 -23.73 0.40
N LEU A 432 0.67 -22.68 0.69
CA LEU A 432 0.64 -21.43 -0.07
C LEU A 432 1.05 -20.29 0.86
N ILE A 433 1.88 -19.38 0.35
CA ILE A 433 2.25 -18.15 1.04
C ILE A 433 1.42 -17.01 0.46
N TYR A 434 0.62 -16.36 1.30
CA TYR A 434 -0.38 -15.35 0.90
C TYR A 434 0.12 -13.91 1.02
#